data_AF-A0A4R0MTQ3-F1
#
_entry.id   AF-A0A4R0MTQ3-F1
#
_cell.length_a   1.000
_cell.length_b   1.000
_cell.length_c   1.000
_cell.angle_alpha   90.00
_cell.angle_beta   90.00
_cell.angle_gamma   90.00
#
_symmetry.space_group_name_H-M   'P 1'
#
loop_
_entity.id
_entity.type
_entity.pdbx_description
1 polymer ?
#
loop_
_entity_poly.entity_id
_entity_poly.type
_entity_poly.pdbx_seq_one_letter_code
_entity_poly.pdbx_strand_id
1 'polypeptide(L)'
;MKKCIVLNLLVSVIMVVPSYGQQKKDDLKMTSLYGSDNKELLDLFRFENIDCYKINFNGKELKSKTYNITVKEIWNGKIKSESSVFNSKEMAGIGMDKVNDTTLNIKVLSKLTPKNKLKITFQFSRFSTTKEYEAVESNEYSLRNLAEESKLEIGYNKSFHFLAYILPYKRADGSKSWCEVGSSGKDIENWGKKFGIKHYLLFEMKFE
;
A
#
# COMPACT_ATOMS: atom_id res chain seq x y z
N MET A 1 36.81 61.98 -43.65
CA MET A 1 37.33 60.59 -43.59
C MET A 1 37.18 60.05 -42.18
N LYS A 2 36.32 59.02 -42.03
CA LYS A 2 36.36 57.87 -41.11
C LYS A 2 37.16 57.94 -39.80
N LYS A 3 36.46 57.75 -38.66
CA LYS A 3 36.56 56.63 -37.68
C LYS A 3 35.96 57.09 -36.33
N CYS A 4 34.75 56.66 -35.99
CA CYS A 4 34.38 55.42 -35.28
C CYS A 4 34.31 55.62 -33.75
N ILE A 5 33.08 55.87 -33.32
CA ILE A 5 32.55 55.83 -31.95
C ILE A 5 32.61 54.38 -31.44
N VAL A 6 33.06 54.17 -30.20
CA VAL A 6 32.74 52.95 -29.44
C VAL A 6 32.30 53.38 -28.04
N LEU A 7 30.98 53.51 -27.87
CA LEU A 7 30.31 53.66 -26.59
C LEU A 7 29.98 52.26 -26.09
N ASN A 8 30.64 51.81 -25.02
CA ASN A 8 30.36 50.53 -24.38
C ASN A 8 29.01 50.59 -23.65
N LEU A 9 27.97 50.04 -24.27
CA LEU A 9 26.68 49.80 -23.63
C LEU A 9 26.73 48.44 -22.94
N LEU A 10 26.84 48.44 -21.61
CA LEU A 10 26.81 47.24 -20.78
C LEU A 10 25.35 46.72 -20.72
N VAL A 11 25.01 45.75 -21.57
CA VAL A 11 23.71 45.07 -21.52
C VAL A 11 23.79 43.93 -20.50
N SER A 12 23.23 44.13 -19.32
CA SER A 12 23.05 43.10 -18.31
C SER A 12 21.94 42.13 -18.73
N VAL A 13 22.32 41.00 -19.31
CA VAL A 13 21.41 39.87 -19.59
C VAL A 13 21.08 39.21 -18.25
N ILE A 14 19.87 39.46 -17.73
CA ILE A 14 19.32 38.73 -16.59
C ILE A 14 18.89 37.36 -17.11
N MET A 15 19.74 36.35 -16.92
CA MET A 15 19.35 34.95 -17.11
C MET A 15 18.35 34.57 -16.04
N VAL A 16 17.07 34.52 -16.42
CA VAL A 16 16.03 33.88 -15.60
C VAL A 16 16.30 32.37 -15.65
N VAL A 17 17.03 31.88 -14.65
CA VAL A 17 17.09 30.44 -14.37
C VAL A 17 15.69 30.00 -13.95
N PRO A 18 15.04 29.03 -14.63
CA PRO A 18 13.85 28.43 -14.09
C PRO A 18 14.24 27.74 -12.78
N SER A 19 13.78 28.31 -11.67
CA SER A 19 13.81 27.63 -10.38
C SER A 19 12.95 26.38 -10.52
N TYR A 20 13.59 25.22 -10.61
CA TYR A 20 12.91 23.94 -10.45
C TYR A 20 12.28 23.97 -9.05
N GLY A 21 10.97 24.22 -8.99
CA GLY A 21 10.20 24.11 -7.77
C GLY A 21 10.52 22.76 -7.13
N GLN A 22 11.00 22.77 -5.90
CA GLN A 22 11.23 21.57 -5.12
C GLN A 22 9.98 20.70 -5.23
N GLN A 23 10.10 19.48 -5.76
CA GLN A 23 9.00 18.52 -5.72
C GLN A 23 8.59 18.40 -4.26
N LYS A 24 7.39 18.89 -3.95
CA LYS A 24 6.82 18.84 -2.61
C LYS A 24 6.78 17.36 -2.23
N LYS A 25 7.68 16.95 -1.34
CA LYS A 25 7.68 15.57 -0.84
C LYS A 25 6.34 15.39 -0.13
N ASP A 26 5.58 14.43 -0.59
CA ASP A 26 4.28 14.08 -0.03
C ASP A 26 4.42 13.88 1.49
N ASP A 27 3.51 14.49 2.27
CA ASP A 27 3.54 14.42 3.73
C ASP A 27 2.78 13.20 4.27
N LEU A 28 2.17 12.41 3.38
CA LEU A 28 1.48 11.17 3.73
C LEU A 28 2.43 10.17 4.39
N LYS A 29 2.04 9.74 5.59
CA LYS A 29 2.71 8.71 6.38
C LYS A 29 1.73 7.59 6.69
N MET A 30 2.23 6.38 6.66
CA MET A 30 1.51 5.19 7.11
C MET A 30 2.25 4.61 8.31
N THR A 31 1.52 4.34 9.38
CA THR A 31 2.00 3.54 10.52
C THR A 31 1.08 2.35 10.72
N SER A 32 1.61 1.28 11.31
CA SER A 32 0.80 0.12 11.64
C SER A 32 1.11 -0.46 13.00
N LEU A 33 0.12 -1.10 13.59
CA LEU A 33 0.27 -1.96 14.75
C LEU A 33 -0.27 -3.35 14.38
N TYR A 34 0.55 -4.37 14.57
CA TYR A 34 0.15 -5.75 14.38
C TYR A 34 -0.47 -6.32 15.65
N GLY A 35 -1.62 -6.99 15.52
CA GLY A 35 -2.31 -7.70 16.57
C GLY A 35 -3.12 -6.79 17.51
N SER A 36 -3.11 -7.18 18.79
CA SER A 36 -3.86 -6.55 19.87
C SER A 36 -2.97 -6.38 21.09
N ASP A 37 -3.15 -5.25 21.76
CA ASP A 37 -2.61 -4.92 23.07
C ASP A 37 -3.28 -5.71 24.21
N ASN A 38 -4.53 -6.15 24.01
CA ASN A 38 -5.16 -7.15 24.86
C ASN A 38 -4.61 -8.55 24.56
N LYS A 39 -3.99 -9.18 25.57
CA LYS A 39 -3.33 -10.49 25.46
C LYS A 39 -4.29 -11.63 25.12
N GLU A 40 -5.47 -11.69 25.73
CA GLU A 40 -6.45 -12.75 25.46
C GLU A 40 -6.94 -12.69 24.01
N LEU A 41 -7.17 -11.48 23.51
CA LEU A 41 -7.54 -11.28 22.10
C LEU A 41 -6.38 -11.64 21.15
N LEU A 42 -5.14 -11.34 21.53
CA LEU A 42 -3.96 -11.74 20.75
C LEU A 42 -3.78 -13.26 20.73
N ASP A 43 -4.00 -13.93 21.85
CA ASP A 43 -3.93 -15.40 21.95
C ASP A 43 -5.04 -16.04 21.10
N LEU A 44 -6.25 -15.46 21.10
CA LEU A 44 -7.33 -15.88 20.20
C LEU A 44 -6.95 -15.70 18.72
N PHE A 45 -6.38 -14.55 18.35
CA PHE A 45 -5.92 -14.33 16.97
C PHE A 45 -4.88 -15.36 16.55
N ARG A 46 -3.93 -15.69 17.43
CA ARG A 46 -2.91 -16.71 17.14
C ARG A 46 -3.53 -18.11 17.02
N PHE A 47 -4.43 -18.46 17.93
CA PHE A 47 -5.13 -19.74 17.91
C PHE A 47 -5.93 -19.94 16.62
N GLU A 48 -6.62 -18.89 16.18
CA GLU A 48 -7.46 -18.89 14.98
C GLU A 48 -6.69 -18.57 13.68
N ASN A 49 -5.37 -18.38 13.76
CA ASN A 49 -4.51 -17.94 12.67
C ASN A 49 -5.06 -16.71 11.93
N ILE A 50 -5.40 -15.68 12.71
CA ILE A 50 -5.91 -14.39 12.24
C ILE A 50 -4.77 -13.38 12.28
N ASP A 51 -4.41 -12.83 11.13
CA ASP A 51 -3.61 -11.62 11.08
C ASP A 51 -4.52 -10.40 11.28
N CYS A 52 -4.04 -9.43 12.06
CA CYS A 52 -4.76 -8.20 12.32
C CYS A 52 -3.79 -7.02 12.27
N TYR A 53 -4.04 -6.05 11.39
CA TYR A 53 -3.31 -4.78 11.37
C TYR A 53 -4.26 -3.64 11.69
N LYS A 54 -3.84 -2.76 12.60
CA LYS A 54 -4.41 -1.42 12.79
C LYS A 54 -3.52 -0.44 12.01
N ILE A 55 -3.98 0.01 10.85
CA ILE A 55 -3.26 0.92 9.95
C ILE A 55 -3.77 2.34 10.16
N ASN A 56 -2.85 3.30 10.26
CA ASN A 56 -3.14 4.72 10.33
C ASN A 56 -2.40 5.46 9.21
N PHE A 57 -3.15 6.14 8.35
CA PHE A 57 -2.62 7.12 7.41
C PHE A 57 -2.75 8.52 8.01
N ASN A 58 -1.67 9.28 8.02
CA ASN A 58 -1.62 10.67 8.48
C ASN A 58 -1.02 11.55 7.39
N GLY A 59 -1.66 12.68 7.10
CA GLY A 59 -1.16 13.68 6.16
C GLY A 59 -2.13 14.84 6.01
N LYS A 60 -1.61 16.05 5.83
CA LYS A 60 -2.42 17.28 5.84
C LYS A 60 -3.41 17.32 4.69
N GLU A 61 -3.03 16.75 3.55
CA GLU A 61 -3.86 16.74 2.34
C GLU A 61 -4.84 15.54 2.32
N LEU A 62 -4.91 14.69 3.36
CA LEU A 62 -5.91 13.61 3.42
C LEU A 62 -7.33 14.15 3.53
N LYS A 63 -7.53 15.25 4.25
CA LYS A 63 -8.87 15.81 4.47
C LYS A 63 -9.53 16.12 3.13
N SER A 64 -10.78 15.69 3.01
CA SER A 64 -11.59 15.85 1.79
C SER A 64 -11.16 15.01 0.58
N LYS A 65 -10.14 14.13 0.71
CA LYS A 65 -9.83 13.14 -0.33
C LYS A 65 -10.74 11.94 -0.27
N THR A 66 -11.03 11.41 -1.44
CA THR A 66 -11.60 10.08 -1.64
C THR A 66 -10.48 9.04 -1.66
N TYR A 67 -10.80 7.76 -1.51
CA TYR A 67 -9.81 6.70 -1.61
C TYR A 67 -10.42 5.44 -2.20
N ASN A 68 -9.57 4.66 -2.87
CA ASN A 68 -9.92 3.33 -3.33
C ASN A 68 -8.87 2.32 -2.84
N ILE A 69 -9.31 1.07 -2.71
CA ILE A 69 -8.48 -0.08 -2.43
C ILE A 69 -8.74 -1.09 -3.54
N THR A 70 -7.69 -1.51 -4.22
CA THR A 70 -7.74 -2.55 -5.23
C THR A 70 -6.90 -3.74 -4.80
N VAL A 71 -7.10 -4.87 -5.48
CA VAL A 71 -6.31 -6.08 -5.29
C VAL A 71 -5.88 -6.63 -6.63
N LYS A 72 -4.62 -7.04 -6.71
CA LYS A 72 -4.10 -7.89 -7.77
C LYS A 72 -3.94 -9.30 -7.23
N GLU A 73 -4.57 -10.26 -7.89
CA GLU A 73 -4.42 -11.69 -7.59
C GLU A 73 -3.32 -12.26 -8.50
N ILE A 74 -2.24 -12.75 -7.91
CA ILE A 74 -1.06 -13.19 -8.65
C ILE A 74 -0.89 -14.69 -8.48
N TRP A 75 -0.84 -15.40 -9.61
CA TRP A 75 -0.63 -16.85 -9.68
C TRP A 75 0.59 -17.17 -10.52
N ASN A 76 1.49 -18.00 -9.97
CA ASN A 76 2.72 -18.45 -10.65
C ASN A 76 3.52 -17.29 -11.26
N GLY A 77 3.59 -16.16 -10.54
CA GLY A 77 4.29 -14.96 -10.99
C GLY A 77 3.63 -14.16 -12.11
N LYS A 78 2.33 -14.38 -12.38
CA LYS A 78 1.55 -13.60 -13.35
C LYS A 78 0.30 -13.02 -12.67
N ILE A 79 -0.02 -11.77 -12.97
CA ILE A 79 -1.29 -11.16 -12.56
C ILE A 79 -2.42 -11.91 -13.29
N LYS A 80 -3.28 -12.57 -12.52
CA LYS A 80 -4.45 -13.30 -13.01
C LYS A 80 -5.65 -12.37 -13.12
N SER A 81 -5.85 -11.53 -12.10
CA SER A 81 -6.99 -10.62 -12.02
C SER A 81 -6.62 -9.36 -11.25
N GLU A 82 -7.36 -8.29 -11.53
CA GLU A 82 -7.35 -7.05 -10.75
C GLU A 82 -8.81 -6.64 -10.48
N SER A 83 -9.12 -6.25 -9.24
CA SER A 83 -10.48 -5.88 -8.87
C SER A 83 -10.55 -4.85 -7.74
N SER A 84 -11.69 -4.18 -7.62
CA SER A 84 -11.97 -3.24 -6.54
C SER A 84 -12.35 -3.98 -5.25
N VAL A 85 -11.68 -3.64 -4.16
CA VAL A 85 -12.00 -4.09 -2.79
C VAL A 85 -12.97 -3.12 -2.13
N PHE A 86 -12.68 -1.82 -2.26
CA PHE A 86 -13.47 -0.73 -1.73
C PHE A 86 -13.22 0.56 -2.54
N ASN A 87 -14.27 1.35 -2.74
CA ASN A 87 -14.17 2.67 -3.34
C ASN A 87 -15.04 3.65 -2.54
N SER A 88 -14.41 4.61 -1.87
CA SER A 88 -15.14 5.54 -1.01
C SER A 88 -16.13 6.39 -1.79
N LYS A 89 -15.88 6.68 -3.07
CA LYS A 89 -16.80 7.44 -3.93
C LYS A 89 -18.20 6.83 -4.00
N GLU A 90 -18.32 5.51 -3.83
CA GLU A 90 -19.62 4.81 -3.79
C GLU A 90 -20.46 5.19 -2.55
N MET A 91 -19.84 5.78 -1.53
CA MET A 91 -20.49 6.24 -0.30
C MET A 91 -20.93 7.72 -0.37
N ALA A 92 -20.86 8.36 -1.53
CA ALA A 92 -21.23 9.77 -1.70
C ALA A 92 -22.70 10.04 -1.33
N GLY A 93 -23.60 9.09 -1.60
CA GLY A 93 -25.03 9.22 -1.27
C GLY A 93 -25.33 9.34 0.23
N ILE A 94 -24.39 8.98 1.11
CA ILE A 94 -24.49 9.10 2.56
C ILE A 94 -23.46 10.07 3.16
N GLY A 95 -22.77 10.85 2.31
CA GLY A 95 -21.77 11.85 2.73
C GLY A 95 -20.54 11.25 3.42
N MET A 96 -20.14 10.02 3.06
CA MET A 96 -18.95 9.34 3.62
C MET A 96 -17.92 8.99 2.54
N ASP A 97 -17.96 9.67 1.40
CA ASP A 97 -17.02 9.46 0.30
C ASP A 97 -15.63 10.04 0.57
N LYS A 98 -15.53 10.99 1.48
CA LYS A 98 -14.28 11.70 1.77
C LYS A 98 -13.77 11.42 3.18
N VAL A 99 -12.46 11.47 3.34
CA VAL A 99 -11.82 11.47 4.66
C VAL A 99 -12.14 12.79 5.36
N ASN A 100 -12.69 12.72 6.58
CA ASN A 100 -13.17 13.90 7.30
C ASN A 100 -12.07 14.65 8.06
N ASP A 101 -10.88 14.07 8.16
CA ASP A 101 -9.75 14.56 8.95
C ASP A 101 -8.42 14.36 8.18
N THR A 102 -7.33 14.81 8.79
CA THR A 102 -5.94 14.55 8.41
C THR A 102 -5.48 13.13 8.74
N THR A 103 -6.38 12.28 9.24
CA THR A 103 -6.13 10.87 9.54
C THR A 103 -7.18 9.94 8.94
N LEU A 104 -6.73 8.76 8.50
CA LEU A 104 -7.60 7.65 8.12
C LEU A 104 -7.12 6.38 8.82
N ASN A 105 -7.99 5.82 9.64
CA ASN A 105 -7.73 4.56 10.34
C ASN A 105 -8.45 3.41 9.63
N ILE A 106 -7.71 2.33 9.38
CA ILE A 106 -8.23 1.10 8.76
C ILE A 106 -7.75 -0.08 9.61
N LYS A 107 -8.66 -0.92 10.07
CA LYS A 107 -8.31 -2.22 10.63
C LYS A 107 -8.46 -3.29 9.57
N VAL A 108 -7.43 -4.08 9.34
CA VAL A 108 -7.44 -5.16 8.35
C VAL A 108 -7.30 -6.48 9.08
N LEU A 109 -8.27 -7.37 8.90
CA LEU A 109 -8.24 -8.72 9.43
C LEU A 109 -8.15 -9.70 8.27
N SER A 110 -7.33 -10.74 8.40
CA SER A 110 -7.32 -11.84 7.44
C SER A 110 -7.20 -13.18 8.12
N LYS A 111 -7.79 -14.20 7.49
CA LYS A 111 -7.59 -15.61 7.85
C LYS A 111 -7.81 -16.51 6.65
N LEU A 112 -7.26 -17.72 6.71
CA LEU A 112 -7.70 -18.82 5.84
C LEU A 112 -9.02 -19.37 6.38
N THR A 113 -10.02 -19.55 5.52
CA THR A 113 -11.30 -20.14 5.90
C THR A 113 -11.24 -21.67 5.85
N PRO A 114 -12.15 -22.39 6.54
CA PRO A 114 -12.26 -23.85 6.42
C PRO A 114 -12.55 -24.35 4.99
N LYS A 115 -13.03 -23.47 4.09
CA LYS A 115 -13.27 -23.76 2.67
C LYS A 115 -12.05 -23.46 1.78
N ASN A 116 -10.87 -23.30 2.38
CA ASN A 116 -9.62 -22.96 1.70
C ASN A 116 -9.72 -21.65 0.88
N LYS A 117 -10.29 -20.60 1.48
CA LYS A 117 -10.32 -19.23 0.91
C LYS A 117 -9.54 -18.26 1.76
N LEU A 118 -8.86 -17.32 1.13
CA LEU A 118 -8.26 -16.16 1.80
C LEU A 118 -9.36 -15.14 2.06
N LYS A 119 -9.83 -15.06 3.31
CA LYS A 119 -10.80 -14.05 3.72
C LYS A 119 -10.05 -12.83 4.25
N ILE A 120 -10.40 -11.65 3.74
CA ILE A 120 -9.88 -10.37 4.23
C ILE A 120 -11.03 -9.40 4.48
N THR A 121 -10.97 -8.69 5.59
CA THR A 121 -11.93 -7.67 5.99
C THR A 121 -11.19 -6.36 6.23
N PHE A 122 -11.57 -5.32 5.49
CA PHE A 122 -11.17 -3.94 5.75
C PHE A 122 -12.28 -3.28 6.56
N GLN A 123 -11.98 -2.91 7.80
CA GLN A 123 -12.88 -2.21 8.71
C GLN A 123 -12.48 -0.75 8.80
N PHE A 124 -13.44 0.11 8.52
CA PHE A 124 -13.37 1.55 8.67
C PHE A 124 -14.19 1.96 9.90
N SER A 125 -14.30 3.25 10.20
CA SER A 125 -14.98 3.73 11.41
C SER A 125 -16.47 3.35 11.50
N ARG A 126 -17.15 3.21 10.36
CA ARG A 126 -18.61 2.99 10.31
C ARG A 126 -19.06 1.85 9.41
N PHE A 127 -18.16 1.28 8.61
CA PHE A 127 -18.49 0.24 7.66
C PHE A 127 -17.30 -0.70 7.50
N SER A 128 -17.57 -1.85 6.90
CA SER A 128 -16.52 -2.80 6.53
C SER A 128 -16.82 -3.42 5.19
N THR A 129 -15.78 -3.80 4.47
CA THR A 129 -15.89 -4.66 3.29
C THR A 129 -15.16 -5.97 3.58
N THR A 130 -15.75 -7.08 3.16
CA THR A 130 -15.14 -8.40 3.27
C THR A 130 -15.06 -9.02 1.88
N LYS A 131 -13.90 -9.56 1.55
CA LYS A 131 -13.66 -10.28 0.29
C LYS A 131 -13.06 -11.64 0.59
N GLU A 132 -13.34 -12.60 -0.27
CA GLU A 132 -12.74 -13.93 -0.25
C GLU A 132 -12.07 -14.20 -1.59
N TYR A 133 -10.89 -14.82 -1.55
CA TYR A 133 -10.12 -15.20 -2.74
C TYR A 133 -9.75 -16.68 -2.67
N GLU A 134 -9.44 -17.27 -3.82
CA GLU A 134 -8.88 -18.61 -3.86
C GLU A 134 -7.59 -18.70 -3.05
N ALA A 135 -7.34 -19.86 -2.44
CA ALA A 135 -6.08 -20.16 -1.77
C ALA A 135 -5.47 -21.43 -2.36
N VAL A 136 -4.15 -21.52 -2.33
CA VAL A 136 -3.50 -22.84 -2.40
C VAL A 136 -3.69 -23.57 -1.07
N GLU A 137 -3.64 -24.89 -1.10
CA GLU A 137 -3.70 -25.73 0.11
C GLU A 137 -2.46 -25.51 0.99
N SER A 138 -2.52 -24.50 1.85
CA SER A 138 -1.47 -24.12 2.79
C SER A 138 -2.07 -23.27 3.91
N ASN A 139 -1.63 -23.51 5.14
CA ASN A 139 -1.98 -22.71 6.31
C ASN A 139 -0.98 -21.56 6.59
N GLU A 140 -0.04 -21.31 5.67
CA GLU A 140 1.13 -20.44 5.92
C GLU A 140 1.00 -19.04 5.33
N TYR A 141 -0.18 -18.68 4.85
CA TYR A 141 -0.44 -17.32 4.43
C TYR A 141 -0.27 -16.36 5.61
N SER A 142 0.40 -15.24 5.36
CA SER A 142 0.54 -14.16 6.32
C SER A 142 0.32 -12.83 5.62
N LEU A 143 -0.51 -11.98 6.23
CA LEU A 143 -0.69 -10.60 5.81
C LEU A 143 0.54 -9.79 6.22
N ARG A 144 1.10 -9.02 5.28
CA ARG A 144 2.34 -8.27 5.43
C ARG A 144 2.09 -6.80 5.16
N ASN A 145 2.67 -5.93 5.99
CA ASN A 145 2.64 -4.49 5.75
C ASN A 145 3.81 -4.07 4.88
N LEU A 146 3.58 -3.99 3.56
CA LEU A 146 4.64 -3.69 2.61
C LEU A 146 5.12 -2.24 2.69
N ALA A 147 4.21 -1.28 2.90
CA ALA A 147 4.58 0.13 2.92
C ALA A 147 5.62 0.42 4.01
N GLU A 148 5.42 -0.16 5.19
CA GLU A 148 6.34 -0.01 6.33
C GLU A 148 7.55 -0.96 6.22
N GLU A 149 7.33 -2.26 5.93
CA GLU A 149 8.39 -3.27 5.88
C GLU A 149 9.40 -3.03 4.74
N SER A 150 8.93 -2.60 3.56
CA SER A 150 9.79 -2.31 2.39
C SER A 150 10.11 -0.83 2.20
N LYS A 151 9.63 0.05 3.09
CA LYS A 151 9.75 1.53 2.98
C LYS A 151 9.29 2.03 1.59
N LEU A 152 8.14 1.56 1.14
CA LEU A 152 7.62 1.94 -0.17
C LEU A 152 7.21 3.41 -0.16
N GLU A 153 7.39 4.05 -1.31
CA GLU A 153 6.88 5.41 -1.51
C GLU A 153 5.35 5.35 -1.58
N ILE A 154 4.72 6.08 -0.68
CA ILE A 154 3.27 6.32 -0.67
C ILE A 154 3.01 7.78 -1.00
N GLY A 155 1.82 8.08 -1.49
CA GLY A 155 1.43 9.45 -1.74
C GLY A 155 0.03 9.60 -2.30
N TYR A 156 -0.30 10.84 -2.64
CA TYR A 156 -1.57 11.25 -3.21
C TYR A 156 -1.58 11.09 -4.72
N ASN A 157 -2.78 10.90 -5.28
CA ASN A 157 -3.08 10.87 -6.71
C ASN A 157 -2.36 9.77 -7.51
N LYS A 158 -1.65 8.85 -6.85
CA LYS A 158 -0.99 7.69 -7.45
C LYS A 158 -1.25 6.45 -6.58
N SER A 159 -1.50 5.31 -7.22
CA SER A 159 -1.63 4.05 -6.50
C SER A 159 -0.28 3.64 -5.89
N PHE A 160 -0.32 3.11 -4.68
CA PHE A 160 0.84 2.53 -4.00
C PHE A 160 0.45 1.19 -3.36
N HIS A 161 1.41 0.27 -3.30
CA HIS A 161 1.21 -1.01 -2.62
C HIS A 161 1.37 -0.79 -1.12
N PHE A 162 0.50 -1.41 -0.31
CA PHE A 162 0.57 -1.24 1.14
C PHE A 162 0.41 -2.55 1.91
N LEU A 163 -0.28 -3.54 1.37
CA LEU A 163 -0.40 -4.87 1.97
C LEU A 163 -0.16 -5.98 0.94
N ALA A 164 0.34 -7.12 1.40
CA ALA A 164 0.27 -8.37 0.66
C ALA A 164 -0.17 -9.51 1.56
N TYR A 165 -1.02 -10.41 1.06
CA TYR A 165 -1.35 -11.66 1.74
C TYR A 165 -0.65 -12.80 1.00
N ILE A 166 0.42 -13.33 1.60
CA ILE A 166 1.46 -14.06 0.87
C ILE A 166 1.98 -15.27 1.63
N LEU A 167 2.42 -16.27 0.87
CA LEU A 167 3.15 -17.42 1.39
C LEU A 167 4.62 -17.09 1.67
N PRO A 168 5.29 -17.82 2.58
CA PRO A 168 6.71 -17.64 2.79
C PRO A 168 7.53 -18.05 1.56
N TYR A 169 8.70 -17.41 1.42
CA TYR A 169 9.78 -18.00 0.64
C TYR A 169 10.41 -19.16 1.43
N LYS A 170 10.58 -20.32 0.78
CA LYS A 170 11.28 -21.47 1.37
C LYS A 170 12.72 -21.50 0.86
N ARG A 171 13.68 -21.38 1.78
CA ARG A 171 15.11 -21.49 1.49
C ARG A 171 15.52 -22.94 1.21
N ALA A 172 16.72 -23.11 0.66
CA ALA A 172 17.28 -24.43 0.36
C ALA A 172 17.44 -25.32 1.61
N ASP A 173 17.69 -24.71 2.78
CA ASP A 173 17.78 -25.39 4.08
C ASP A 173 16.40 -25.76 4.68
N GLY A 174 15.31 -25.41 3.99
CA GLY A 174 13.94 -25.65 4.43
C GLY A 174 13.35 -24.57 5.33
N SER A 175 14.14 -23.59 5.76
CA SER A 175 13.66 -22.44 6.54
C SER A 175 12.73 -21.55 5.70
N LYS A 176 11.82 -20.85 6.38
CA LYS A 176 10.77 -20.05 5.75
C LYS A 176 10.95 -18.58 6.11
N SER A 177 10.77 -17.68 5.14
CA SER A 177 10.91 -16.24 5.34
C SER A 177 9.85 -15.45 4.61
N TRP A 178 9.08 -14.69 5.39
CA TRP A 178 8.18 -13.66 4.89
C TRP A 178 8.89 -12.31 4.78
N CYS A 179 9.87 -12.06 5.65
CA CYS A 179 10.62 -10.80 5.70
C CYS A 179 11.51 -10.60 4.47
N GLU A 180 12.15 -11.64 3.94
CA GLU A 180 12.94 -11.52 2.71
C GLU A 180 12.07 -11.17 1.51
N VAL A 181 10.84 -11.67 1.47
CA VAL A 181 9.87 -11.30 0.43
C VAL A 181 9.48 -9.84 0.61
N GLY A 182 8.98 -9.50 1.80
CA GLY A 182 8.52 -8.16 2.17
C GLY A 182 9.59 -7.07 2.15
N SER A 183 10.89 -7.37 2.21
CA SER A 183 11.97 -6.36 2.17
C SER A 183 12.73 -6.32 0.84
N SER A 184 12.43 -7.20 -0.12
CA SER A 184 13.24 -7.35 -1.34
C SER A 184 13.13 -6.23 -2.39
N GLY A 185 12.49 -5.12 -2.04
CA GLY A 185 12.46 -3.90 -2.85
C GLY A 185 11.16 -3.71 -3.63
N LYS A 186 11.24 -2.87 -4.67
CA LYS A 186 10.07 -2.26 -5.35
C LYS A 186 9.38 -3.17 -6.38
N ASP A 187 9.97 -4.31 -6.77
CA ASP A 187 9.45 -5.21 -7.82
C ASP A 187 8.50 -6.29 -7.28
N ILE A 188 7.47 -5.82 -6.56
CA ILE A 188 6.57 -6.64 -5.74
C ILE A 188 5.71 -7.58 -6.60
N GLU A 189 5.40 -7.17 -7.82
CA GLU A 189 4.59 -7.96 -8.76
C GLU A 189 5.34 -9.17 -9.33
N ASN A 190 6.67 -9.20 -9.23
CA ASN A 190 7.49 -10.31 -9.74
C ASN A 190 8.02 -11.24 -8.63
N TRP A 191 7.60 -11.07 -7.37
CA TRP A 191 7.96 -11.97 -6.28
C TRP A 191 7.62 -13.43 -6.54
N GLY A 192 6.51 -13.71 -7.23
CA GLY A 192 6.17 -15.07 -7.64
C GLY A 192 7.26 -15.73 -8.49
N LYS A 193 7.86 -14.98 -9.42
CA LYS A 193 8.97 -15.47 -10.26
C LYS A 193 10.28 -15.57 -9.48
N LYS A 194 10.58 -14.55 -8.67
CA LYS A 194 11.85 -14.44 -7.93
C LYS A 194 11.98 -15.48 -6.81
N PHE A 195 10.90 -15.72 -6.09
CA PHE A 195 10.88 -16.56 -4.88
C PHE A 195 10.12 -17.88 -5.06
N GLY A 196 9.59 -18.15 -6.26
CA GLY A 196 8.79 -19.35 -6.53
C GLY A 196 7.45 -19.37 -5.77
N ILE A 197 6.91 -18.19 -5.45
CA ILE A 197 5.65 -18.07 -4.70
C ILE A 197 4.48 -18.33 -5.65
N LYS A 198 3.76 -19.42 -5.38
CA LYS A 198 2.66 -19.89 -6.24
C LYS A 198 1.47 -18.94 -6.29
N HIS A 199 1.13 -18.33 -5.16
CA HIS A 199 -0.04 -17.47 -5.05
C HIS A 199 0.14 -16.39 -3.99
N TYR A 200 -0.29 -15.17 -4.30
CA TYR A 200 -0.41 -14.08 -3.34
C TYR A 200 -1.39 -13.00 -3.81
N LEU A 201 -1.94 -12.28 -2.83
CA LEU A 201 -2.75 -11.09 -3.05
C LEU A 201 -1.91 -9.85 -2.78
N LEU A 202 -2.01 -8.87 -3.66
CA LEU A 202 -1.31 -7.59 -3.54
C LEU A 202 -2.34 -6.47 -3.51
N PHE A 203 -2.38 -5.72 -2.41
CA PHE A 203 -3.35 -4.65 -2.23
C PHE A 203 -2.70 -3.29 -2.49
N GLU A 204 -3.42 -2.49 -3.27
CA GLU A 204 -3.03 -1.12 -3.58
C GLU A 204 -4.06 -0.15 -3.03
N MET A 205 -3.60 1.06 -2.75
CA MET A 205 -4.44 2.15 -2.32
C MET A 205 -4.11 3.39 -3.12
N LYS A 206 -5.12 4.21 -3.40
CA LYS A 206 -4.97 5.55 -3.98
C LYS A 206 -5.85 6.53 -3.23
N PHE A 207 -5.29 7.69 -2.89
CA PHE A 207 -6.02 8.84 -2.40
C PHE A 207 -6.21 9.86 -3.52
N GLU A 208 -7.42 10.37 -3.73
CA GLU A 208 -7.79 11.35 -4.77
C GLU A 208 -8.60 12.50 -4.19
#